data_AF-A0A8T2T2W6-F1
#
_entry.id   AF-A0A8T2T2W6-F1
#
_cell.length_a   1.000
_cell.length_b   1.000
_cell.length_c   1.000
_cell.angle_alpha   90.00
_cell.angle_beta   90.00
_cell.angle_gamma   90.00
#
_symmetry.space_group_name_H-M   'P 1'
#
loop_
_entity.id
_entity.type
_entity.pdbx_description
1 polymer ?
#
loop_
_entity_poly.entity_id
_entity_poly.type
_entity_poly.pdbx_seq_one_letter_code
_entity_poly.pdbx_strand_id
1 'polypeptide(L)'
;MQTAVGAFGGPEHTQADALLPLMVKNGGGSDHSAISSSGCPPFLALELCREHIGVHPCDKRQSVSTYKTIFPAIDFSNIETDDDILWKSDVREPSSDLVARGIRFLEWLSRRKEREIVVVSHSGFLSHLLSVFGQNCSPVVQKELKSSFHNCEMRSIVLTNQSELGPMISDDYAGGIPPGPDIPSDAYDDGL
;
A
#
# COMPACT_ATOMS: atom_id res chain seq x y z
N MET A 1 -10.25 7.00 0.13
CA MET A 1 -9.04 6.70 0.96
C MET A 1 -7.87 6.63 0.01
N GLN A 2 -6.70 7.15 0.36
CA GLN A 2 -5.53 7.12 -0.51
C GLN A 2 -4.56 6.03 -0.07
N THR A 3 -3.98 5.39 -1.07
CA THR A 3 -2.98 4.34 -1.00
C THR A 3 -1.66 4.88 -0.48
N ALA A 4 -1.05 4.18 0.48
CA ALA A 4 0.28 4.47 1.01
C ALA A 4 1.12 3.20 1.00
N VAL A 5 2.42 3.32 0.73
CA VAL A 5 3.37 2.21 0.73
C VAL A 5 4.37 2.43 1.87
N GLY A 6 4.48 1.47 2.78
CA GLY A 6 5.50 1.44 3.83
C GLY A 6 6.63 0.47 3.44
N ALA A 7 7.89 0.88 3.54
CA ALA A 7 9.02 0.06 3.12
C ALA A 7 9.91 -0.37 4.31
N PHE A 8 10.10 -1.67 4.51
CA PHE A 8 10.84 -2.28 5.64
C PHE A 8 12.23 -2.80 5.22
N GLY A 9 13.16 -2.84 6.18
CA GLY A 9 14.44 -3.56 6.05
C GLY A 9 15.62 -2.76 5.46
N GLY A 10 15.58 -1.43 5.48
CA GLY A 10 16.76 -0.58 5.24
C GLY A 10 17.61 -0.40 6.52
N PRO A 11 18.90 0.02 6.40
CA PRO A 11 19.71 0.36 7.57
C PRO A 11 19.00 1.43 8.42
N GLU A 12 19.16 1.35 9.75
CA GLU A 12 18.57 2.33 10.68
C GLU A 12 18.92 3.75 10.25
N HIS A 13 17.89 4.55 9.95
CA HIS A 13 18.08 5.97 9.70
C HIS A 13 18.37 6.66 11.04
N THR A 14 19.65 6.78 11.35
CA THR A 14 20.15 7.73 12.34
C THR A 14 20.21 9.09 11.67
N GLN A 15 19.24 9.97 11.92
CA GLN A 15 19.54 11.31 12.44
C GLN A 15 18.31 12.18 12.71
N ALA A 16 18.49 12.97 13.76
CA ALA A 16 17.65 14.02 14.27
C ALA A 16 17.37 15.11 13.23
N ASP A 17 16.12 15.22 12.84
CA ASP A 17 15.43 16.45 12.51
C ASP A 17 14.01 16.26 13.04
N ALA A 18 13.41 17.32 13.59
CA ALA A 18 12.12 17.26 14.29
C ALA A 18 11.13 16.35 13.53
N LEU A 19 10.90 15.14 14.06
CA LEU A 19 10.14 14.10 13.38
C LEU A 19 8.72 14.62 13.17
N LEU A 20 8.41 15.00 11.93
CA LEU A 20 7.07 15.40 11.54
C LEU A 20 6.11 14.27 11.90
N PRO A 21 4.94 14.54 12.48
CA PRO A 21 4.00 13.49 12.82
C PRO A 21 3.56 12.74 11.56
N LEU A 22 3.31 11.42 11.68
CA LEU A 22 2.72 10.65 10.59
C LEU A 22 1.32 11.20 10.27
N MET A 23 0.56 11.58 11.29
CA MET A 23 -0.72 12.29 11.15
C MET A 23 -0.82 13.38 12.22
N VAL A 24 -1.20 14.59 11.84
CA VAL A 24 -1.44 15.70 12.80
C VAL A 24 -2.67 15.43 13.65
N LYS A 25 -2.75 16.10 14.82
CA LYS A 25 -3.95 16.06 15.65
C LYS A 25 -5.16 16.56 14.84
N ASN A 26 -6.28 15.87 14.96
CA ASN A 26 -7.53 16.12 14.25
C ASN A 26 -7.39 16.10 12.71
N GLY A 27 -6.42 15.35 12.20
CA GLY A 27 -6.18 15.19 10.78
C GLY A 27 -7.44 14.73 10.03
N GLY A 28 -7.75 15.38 8.91
CA GLY A 28 -8.94 15.05 8.11
C GLY A 28 -10.29 15.30 8.79
N GLY A 29 -10.34 16.08 9.88
CA GLY A 29 -11.57 16.33 10.64
C GLY A 29 -11.93 15.22 11.62
N SER A 30 -10.97 14.36 11.99
CA SER A 30 -11.15 13.36 13.04
C SER A 30 -10.92 13.97 14.44
N ASP A 31 -11.24 13.20 15.49
CA ASP A 31 -10.91 13.55 16.89
C ASP A 31 -9.66 12.80 17.40
N HIS A 32 -8.82 12.29 16.49
CA HIS A 32 -7.61 11.56 16.85
C HIS A 32 -6.47 12.49 17.29
N SER A 33 -5.73 12.05 18.32
CA SER A 33 -4.42 12.58 18.66
C SER A 33 -3.43 12.44 17.50
N ALA A 34 -2.37 13.25 17.52
CA ALA A 34 -1.31 13.13 16.53
C ALA A 34 -0.64 11.75 16.62
N ILE A 35 -0.36 11.15 15.46
CA ILE A 35 0.35 9.86 15.35
C ILE A 35 1.82 10.17 15.08
N SER A 36 2.71 9.62 15.91
CA SER A 36 4.15 9.77 15.73
C SER A 36 4.66 8.97 14.54
N SER A 37 5.64 9.50 13.82
CA SER A 37 6.42 8.77 12.81
C SER A 37 7.70 8.14 13.41
N SER A 38 7.95 8.35 14.69
CA SER A 38 9.17 7.88 15.37
C SER A 38 9.27 6.36 15.38
N GLY A 39 10.38 5.83 14.87
CA GLY A 39 10.61 4.39 14.77
C GLY A 39 9.81 3.69 13.66
N CYS A 40 9.05 4.44 12.86
CA CYS A 40 8.35 3.89 11.70
C CYS A 40 9.26 3.86 10.47
N PRO A 41 9.05 2.90 9.54
CA PRO A 41 9.66 2.95 8.23
C PRO A 41 9.21 4.18 7.41
N PRO A 42 9.92 4.53 6.32
CA PRO A 42 9.46 5.54 5.39
C PRO A 42 8.10 5.19 4.78
N PHE A 43 7.21 6.17 4.70
CA PHE A 43 5.93 6.08 4.01
C PHE A 43 6.00 6.86 2.69
N LEU A 44 5.66 6.20 1.60
CA LEU A 44 5.67 6.75 0.25
C LEU A 44 4.25 6.76 -0.32
N ALA A 45 3.82 7.89 -0.87
CA ALA A 45 2.57 8.01 -1.60
C ALA A 45 2.82 7.79 -3.10
N LEU A 46 2.06 6.88 -3.72
CA LEU A 46 2.24 6.49 -5.12
C LEU A 46 0.91 6.43 -5.87
N GLU A 47 0.85 7.05 -7.04
CA GLU A 47 -0.35 7.03 -7.91
C GLU A 47 -0.62 5.62 -8.49
N LEU A 48 0.44 4.81 -8.68
CA LEU A 48 0.34 3.54 -9.41
C LEU A 48 -0.52 2.48 -8.71
N CYS A 49 -0.66 2.53 -7.40
CA CYS A 49 -1.42 1.55 -6.61
C CYS A 49 -2.78 2.06 -6.11
N ARG A 50 -3.30 3.15 -6.70
CA ARG A 50 -4.66 3.63 -6.43
C ARG A 50 -5.74 2.67 -6.91
N GLU A 51 -6.94 2.81 -6.36
CA GLU A 51 -8.16 2.15 -6.83
C GLU A 51 -8.38 2.35 -8.34
N HIS A 52 -9.29 1.60 -8.91
CA HIS A 52 -9.82 1.76 -10.26
C HIS A 52 -10.34 3.20 -10.48
N ILE A 53 -9.60 4.00 -11.25
CA ILE A 53 -9.75 5.47 -11.26
C ILE A 53 -10.94 5.92 -12.15
N GLY A 54 -11.65 6.96 -11.72
CA GLY A 54 -12.62 7.72 -12.55
C GLY A 54 -14.09 7.41 -12.24
N VAL A 55 -15.02 8.23 -12.71
CA VAL A 55 -16.47 8.20 -12.48
C VAL A 55 -16.88 8.37 -11.01
N HIS A 56 -16.43 7.51 -10.10
CA HIS A 56 -16.81 7.55 -8.70
C HIS A 56 -16.01 8.62 -7.95
N PRO A 57 -16.67 9.59 -7.28
CA PRO A 57 -15.99 10.66 -6.56
C PRO A 57 -15.08 10.17 -5.41
N CYS A 58 -15.36 9.00 -4.83
CA CYS A 58 -14.53 8.39 -3.80
C CYS A 58 -13.14 7.98 -4.29
N ASP A 59 -12.97 7.81 -5.60
CA ASP A 59 -11.70 7.45 -6.23
C ASP A 59 -10.87 8.69 -6.57
N LYS A 60 -11.46 9.89 -6.48
CA LYS A 60 -10.77 11.16 -6.63
C LYS A 60 -10.01 11.48 -5.34
N ARG A 61 -8.72 11.80 -5.46
CA ARG A 61 -7.96 12.31 -4.32
C ARG A 61 -8.10 13.82 -4.14
N GLN A 62 -7.86 14.30 -2.93
CA GLN A 62 -7.62 15.75 -2.71
C GLN A 62 -6.23 16.16 -3.19
N SER A 63 -5.93 17.45 -3.08
CA SER A 63 -4.62 17.99 -3.44
C SER A 63 -3.50 17.42 -2.57
N VAL A 64 -2.30 17.25 -3.15
CA VAL A 64 -1.11 16.81 -2.40
C VAL A 64 -0.80 17.81 -1.27
N SER A 65 -0.97 19.10 -1.52
CA SER A 65 -0.77 20.17 -0.54
C SER A 65 -1.69 20.02 0.66
N THR A 66 -2.96 19.70 0.45
CA THR A 66 -3.89 19.37 1.55
C THR A 66 -3.37 18.17 2.33
N TYR A 67 -2.96 17.09 1.68
CA TYR A 67 -2.47 15.90 2.38
C TYR A 67 -1.18 16.12 3.15
N LYS A 68 -0.25 16.94 2.64
CA LYS A 68 0.97 17.31 3.37
C LYS A 68 0.69 18.02 4.69
N THR A 69 -0.42 18.76 4.79
CA THR A 69 -0.83 19.37 6.07
C THR A 69 -1.34 18.35 7.08
N ILE A 70 -1.89 17.23 6.60
CA ILE A 70 -2.50 16.19 7.44
C ILE A 70 -1.47 15.11 7.80
N PHE A 71 -0.65 14.71 6.83
CA PHE A 71 0.32 13.61 6.92
C PHE A 71 1.74 14.09 6.56
N PRO A 72 2.35 14.97 7.36
CA PRO A 72 3.59 15.64 6.99
C PRO A 72 4.81 14.71 6.92
N ALA A 73 4.76 13.51 7.52
CA ALA A 73 5.83 12.52 7.41
C ALA A 73 5.77 11.63 6.15
N ILE A 74 4.67 11.68 5.37
CA ILE A 74 4.56 10.88 4.14
C ILE A 74 5.31 11.60 3.01
N ASP A 75 6.13 10.87 2.28
CA ASP A 75 6.80 11.37 1.08
C ASP A 75 5.86 11.32 -0.13
N PHE A 76 5.57 12.49 -0.69
CA PHE A 76 4.77 12.67 -1.91
C PHE A 76 5.62 12.99 -3.15
N SER A 77 6.96 12.83 -3.07
CA SER A 77 7.90 13.18 -4.16
C SER A 77 7.64 12.40 -5.46
N ASN A 78 6.96 11.26 -5.39
CA ASN A 78 6.56 10.47 -6.54
C ASN A 78 5.25 10.92 -7.20
N ILE A 79 4.59 11.96 -6.68
CA ILE A 79 3.38 12.55 -7.28
C ILE A 79 3.75 13.85 -7.97
N GLU A 80 3.57 13.89 -9.29
CA GLU A 80 4.02 15.01 -10.13
C GLU A 80 3.13 16.26 -10.05
N THR A 81 1.85 16.09 -9.72
CA THR A 81 0.85 17.16 -9.77
C THR A 81 0.11 17.31 -8.45
N ASP A 82 -0.15 18.56 -8.05
CA ASP A 82 -0.86 18.84 -6.81
C ASP A 82 -2.31 18.36 -6.88
N ASP A 83 -3.03 18.68 -7.96
CA ASP A 83 -4.39 18.22 -8.24
C ASP A 83 -4.45 16.81 -8.82
N ASP A 84 -5.60 16.15 -8.67
CA ASP A 84 -5.84 14.83 -9.26
C ASP A 84 -6.20 14.92 -10.74
N ILE A 85 -5.18 14.90 -11.61
CA ILE A 85 -5.36 14.92 -13.06
C ILE A 85 -5.71 13.55 -13.67
N LEU A 86 -5.54 12.47 -12.91
CA LEU A 86 -5.80 11.10 -13.38
C LEU A 86 -7.29 10.78 -13.31
N TRP A 87 -8.00 11.31 -12.31
CA TRP A 87 -9.43 11.11 -12.15
C TRP A 87 -10.24 11.97 -13.13
N LYS A 88 -11.18 11.32 -13.81
CA LYS A 88 -12.14 11.95 -14.71
C LYS A 88 -13.56 11.60 -14.27
N SER A 89 -14.48 12.56 -14.30
CA SER A 89 -15.86 12.36 -13.84
C SER A 89 -16.70 11.49 -14.78
N ASP A 90 -16.32 11.42 -16.05
CA ASP A 90 -17.08 10.84 -17.15
C ASP A 90 -16.40 9.60 -17.76
N VAL A 91 -15.12 9.37 -17.46
CA VAL A 91 -14.34 8.26 -17.99
C VAL A 91 -13.84 7.39 -16.84
N ARG A 92 -14.28 6.13 -16.83
CA ARG A 92 -13.71 5.08 -15.98
C ARG A 92 -12.46 4.55 -16.66
N GLU A 93 -11.39 4.37 -15.89
CA GLU A 93 -10.19 3.69 -16.35
C GLU A 93 -10.56 2.30 -16.89
N PRO A 94 -10.12 1.89 -18.09
CA PRO A 94 -10.35 0.53 -18.56
C PRO A 94 -9.64 -0.50 -17.67
N SER A 95 -10.21 -1.69 -17.48
CA SER A 95 -9.56 -2.75 -16.69
C SER A 95 -8.17 -3.14 -17.24
N SER A 96 -7.96 -3.04 -18.57
CA SER A 96 -6.64 -3.22 -19.20
C SER A 96 -5.62 -2.20 -18.71
N ASP A 97 -6.04 -0.94 -18.57
CA ASP A 97 -5.17 0.17 -18.21
C ASP A 97 -4.86 0.13 -16.71
N LEU A 98 -5.83 -0.27 -15.89
CA LEU A 98 -5.64 -0.58 -14.47
C LEU A 98 -4.59 -1.69 -14.31
N VAL A 99 -4.73 -2.81 -15.01
CA VAL A 99 -3.76 -3.91 -14.95
C VAL A 99 -2.38 -3.45 -15.43
N ALA A 100 -2.30 -2.72 -16.54
CA ALA A 100 -1.03 -2.17 -17.03
C ALA A 100 -0.37 -1.19 -16.04
N ARG A 101 -1.17 -0.39 -15.33
CA ARG A 101 -0.71 0.47 -14.22
C ARG A 101 -0.22 -0.36 -13.04
N GLY A 102 -0.92 -1.42 -12.67
CA GLY A 102 -0.50 -2.32 -11.61
C GLY A 102 0.76 -3.13 -11.94
N ILE A 103 1.00 -3.49 -13.21
CA ILE A 103 2.26 -4.11 -13.63
C ILE A 103 3.42 -3.11 -13.47
N ARG A 104 3.25 -1.86 -13.91
CA ARG A 104 4.25 -0.79 -13.68
C ARG A 104 4.51 -0.57 -12.18
N PHE A 105 3.50 -0.73 -11.34
CA PHE A 105 3.65 -0.70 -9.88
C PHE A 105 4.54 -1.85 -9.37
N LEU A 106 4.31 -3.09 -9.81
CA LEU A 106 5.17 -4.22 -9.42
C LEU A 106 6.61 -4.07 -9.93
N GLU A 107 6.81 -3.55 -11.13
CA GLU A 107 8.15 -3.21 -11.65
C GLU A 107 8.83 -2.09 -10.85
N TRP A 108 8.06 -1.12 -10.35
CA TRP A 108 8.59 -0.11 -9.44
C TRP A 108 9.00 -0.74 -8.10
N LEU A 109 8.17 -1.63 -7.54
CA LEU A 109 8.49 -2.38 -6.32
C LEU A 109 9.73 -3.25 -6.49
N SER A 110 9.89 -3.94 -7.62
CA SER A 110 11.04 -4.84 -7.86
C SER A 110 12.39 -4.10 -7.98
N ARG A 111 12.36 -2.78 -8.16
CA ARG A 111 13.56 -1.92 -8.21
C ARG A 111 13.87 -1.26 -6.86
N ARG A 112 13.05 -1.49 -5.84
CA ARG A 112 13.29 -1.00 -4.49
C ARG A 112 14.49 -1.71 -3.86
N LYS A 113 15.19 -0.98 -2.99
CA LYS A 113 16.30 -1.54 -2.20
C LYS A 113 15.79 -2.31 -0.97
N GLU A 114 14.57 -2.02 -0.56
CA GLU A 114 13.87 -2.63 0.57
C GLU A 114 13.43 -4.06 0.22
N ARG A 115 13.53 -4.97 1.18
CA ARG A 115 13.23 -6.40 0.97
C ARG A 115 11.80 -6.77 1.37
N GLU A 116 11.28 -6.10 2.37
CA GLU A 116 9.94 -6.30 2.91
C GLU A 116 9.18 -4.99 2.71
N ILE A 117 8.04 -5.02 2.02
CA ILE A 117 7.29 -3.80 1.69
C ILE A 117 5.82 -4.07 1.97
N VAL A 118 5.21 -3.19 2.75
CA VAL A 118 3.76 -3.20 2.97
C VAL A 118 3.11 -2.23 1.99
N VAL A 119 2.15 -2.74 1.24
CA VAL A 119 1.36 -1.96 0.29
C VAL A 119 -0.05 -1.84 0.85
N VAL A 120 -0.49 -0.62 1.18
CA VAL A 120 -1.87 -0.35 1.60
C VAL A 120 -2.63 0.17 0.39
N SER A 121 -3.51 -0.66 -0.19
CA SER A 121 -4.26 -0.35 -1.40
C SER A 121 -5.73 -0.76 -1.27
N HIS A 122 -6.45 -0.75 -2.39
CA HIS A 122 -7.86 -1.03 -2.47
C HIS A 122 -8.13 -2.40 -3.09
N SER A 123 -9.24 -3.01 -2.69
CA SER A 123 -9.60 -4.35 -3.16
C SER A 123 -9.82 -4.40 -4.66
N GLY A 124 -10.41 -3.37 -5.29
CA GLY A 124 -10.63 -3.34 -6.74
C GLY A 124 -9.31 -3.38 -7.52
N PHE A 125 -8.34 -2.56 -7.13
CA PHE A 125 -6.98 -2.58 -7.68
C PHE A 125 -6.30 -3.94 -7.48
N LEU A 126 -6.27 -4.44 -6.24
CA LEU A 126 -5.58 -5.70 -5.90
C LEU A 126 -6.20 -6.89 -6.64
N SER A 127 -7.53 -6.99 -6.70
CA SER A 127 -8.21 -8.09 -7.40
C SER A 127 -7.92 -8.10 -8.90
N HIS A 128 -7.93 -6.94 -9.57
CA HIS A 128 -7.60 -6.88 -11.00
C HIS A 128 -6.13 -7.21 -11.24
N LEU A 129 -5.23 -6.62 -10.47
CA LEU A 129 -3.79 -6.85 -10.61
C LEU A 129 -3.42 -8.33 -10.37
N LEU A 130 -3.86 -8.92 -9.27
CA LEU A 130 -3.48 -10.29 -8.90
C LEU A 130 -4.15 -11.34 -9.79
N SER A 131 -5.30 -11.03 -10.42
CA SER A 131 -6.01 -11.96 -11.32
C SER A 131 -5.18 -12.41 -12.53
N VAL A 132 -4.20 -11.60 -12.95
CA VAL A 132 -3.34 -11.88 -14.11
C VAL A 132 -2.02 -12.58 -13.75
N PHE A 133 -1.82 -12.96 -12.48
CA PHE A 133 -0.63 -13.68 -12.02
C PHE A 133 -0.94 -15.11 -11.56
N GLY A 134 0.14 -15.86 -11.31
CA GLY A 134 0.07 -17.17 -10.69
C GLY A 134 -0.25 -18.33 -11.63
N GLN A 135 -0.19 -18.16 -12.96
CA GLN A 135 -0.48 -19.25 -13.91
C GLN A 135 0.38 -20.51 -13.68
N ASN A 136 1.62 -20.31 -13.22
CA ASN A 136 2.57 -21.39 -12.93
C ASN A 136 2.58 -21.82 -11.46
N CYS A 137 1.70 -21.28 -10.61
CA CYS A 137 1.62 -21.61 -9.19
C CYS A 137 0.64 -22.76 -8.93
N SER A 138 0.70 -23.34 -7.72
CA SER A 138 -0.25 -24.37 -7.29
C SER A 138 -1.70 -23.87 -7.35
N PRO A 139 -2.70 -24.76 -7.53
CA PRO A 139 -4.11 -24.37 -7.52
C PRO A 139 -4.55 -23.63 -6.25
N VAL A 140 -3.88 -23.90 -5.12
CA VAL A 140 -4.12 -23.21 -3.84
C VAL A 140 -3.69 -21.75 -3.94
N VAL A 141 -2.45 -21.49 -4.37
CA VAL A 141 -1.94 -20.12 -4.55
C VAL A 141 -2.76 -19.36 -5.60
N GLN A 142 -3.14 -20.02 -6.70
CA GLN A 142 -4.01 -19.40 -7.71
C GLN A 142 -5.36 -18.98 -7.14
N LYS A 143 -5.95 -19.78 -6.24
CA LYS A 143 -7.21 -19.46 -5.58
C LYS A 143 -7.03 -18.29 -4.62
N GLU A 144 -5.96 -18.27 -3.83
CA GLU A 144 -5.66 -17.19 -2.88
C GLU A 144 -5.38 -15.85 -3.57
N LEU A 145 -4.68 -15.84 -4.70
CA LEU A 145 -4.44 -14.62 -5.47
C LEU A 145 -5.73 -14.03 -6.07
N LYS A 146 -6.72 -14.88 -6.36
CA LYS A 146 -7.98 -14.51 -7.01
C LYS A 146 -9.14 -14.27 -6.03
N SER A 147 -8.97 -14.56 -4.74
CA SER A 147 -10.00 -14.34 -3.74
C SER A 147 -10.10 -12.85 -3.38
N SER A 148 -11.32 -12.37 -3.11
CA SER A 148 -11.56 -10.98 -2.71
C SER A 148 -10.88 -10.65 -1.38
N PHE A 149 -10.38 -9.42 -1.24
CA PHE A 149 -9.84 -8.89 0.02
C PHE A 149 -10.95 -8.28 0.87
N HIS A 150 -10.93 -8.57 2.17
CA HIS A 150 -11.74 -7.86 3.17
C HIS A 150 -11.04 -6.57 3.62
N ASN A 151 -11.81 -5.67 4.24
CA ASN A 151 -11.24 -4.45 4.83
C ASN A 151 -10.22 -4.80 5.91
N CYS A 152 -9.05 -4.16 5.86
CA CYS A 152 -7.93 -4.41 6.77
C CYS A 152 -7.35 -5.85 6.70
N GLU A 153 -7.65 -6.60 5.64
CA GLU A 153 -7.02 -7.90 5.41
C GLU A 153 -5.58 -7.73 4.92
N MET A 154 -4.65 -8.47 5.51
CA MET A 154 -3.26 -8.53 5.09
C MET A 154 -2.97 -9.88 4.40
N ARG A 155 -2.34 -9.83 3.22
CA ARG A 155 -1.78 -11.01 2.56
C ARG A 155 -0.30 -10.81 2.28
N SER A 156 0.49 -11.81 2.64
CA SER A 156 1.92 -11.87 2.30
C SER A 156 2.09 -12.47 0.90
N ILE A 157 2.79 -11.74 0.03
CA ILE A 157 3.07 -12.16 -1.35
C ILE A 157 4.57 -12.03 -1.59
N VAL A 158 5.17 -13.07 -2.18
CA VAL A 158 6.59 -13.05 -2.60
C VAL A 158 6.66 -12.73 -4.08
N LEU A 159 7.34 -11.63 -4.42
CA LEU A 159 7.65 -11.28 -5.81
C LEU A 159 8.94 -11.99 -6.22
N THR A 160 8.89 -12.76 -7.30
CA THR A 160 10.06 -13.49 -7.83
C THR A 160 10.30 -13.15 -9.29
N ASN A 161 11.57 -13.07 -9.69
CA ASN A 161 11.95 -12.96 -11.09
C ASN A 161 12.15 -14.36 -11.68
N GLN A 162 11.35 -14.72 -12.69
CA GLN A 162 11.42 -16.05 -13.31
C GLN A 162 12.76 -16.33 -14.01
N SER A 163 13.52 -15.30 -14.40
CA SER A 163 14.84 -15.50 -15.02
C SER A 163 15.93 -15.96 -14.04
N GLU A 164 15.67 -15.92 -12.73
CA GLU A 164 16.67 -16.22 -11.68
C GLU A 164 16.33 -17.47 -10.85
N LEU A 165 15.22 -18.15 -11.15
CA LEU A 165 14.79 -19.32 -10.40
C LEU A 165 15.48 -20.60 -10.91
N GLY A 166 16.32 -21.20 -10.06
CA GLY A 166 16.58 -22.64 -10.07
C GLY A 166 15.30 -23.45 -9.77
N PRO A 167 15.35 -24.78 -9.63
CA PRO A 167 14.15 -25.58 -9.39
C PRO A 167 13.37 -25.04 -8.19
N MET A 168 12.11 -24.64 -8.41
CA MET A 168 11.26 -24.02 -7.40
C MET A 168 11.17 -24.93 -6.17
N ILE A 169 11.69 -24.45 -5.04
CA ILE A 169 11.33 -25.02 -3.74
C ILE A 169 9.86 -24.62 -3.52
N SER A 170 9.04 -25.61 -3.18
CA SER A 170 7.62 -25.45 -2.92
C SER A 170 7.40 -24.63 -1.64
N ASP A 171 7.57 -23.31 -1.71
CA ASP A 171 7.30 -22.38 -0.63
C ASP A 171 5.80 -21.99 -0.64
N ASP A 172 4.93 -23.01 -0.63
CA ASP A 172 3.50 -22.84 -0.40
C ASP A 172 3.29 -22.37 1.05
N TYR A 173 3.35 -21.06 1.28
CA TYR A 173 2.84 -20.48 2.51
C TYR A 173 1.32 -20.56 2.45
N ALA A 174 0.71 -21.39 3.30
CA ALA A 174 -0.73 -21.70 3.29
C ALA A 174 -1.65 -20.49 3.59
N GLY A 175 -1.09 -19.29 3.75
CA GLY A 175 -1.79 -18.14 4.30
C GLY A 175 -2.12 -18.36 5.79
N GLY A 176 -2.56 -17.29 6.45
CA GLY A 176 -2.91 -17.29 7.86
C GLY A 176 -2.67 -15.93 8.50
N ILE A 177 -3.41 -15.63 9.57
CA ILE A 177 -3.09 -14.49 10.44
C ILE A 177 -1.71 -14.79 11.05
N PRO A 178 -0.70 -13.90 10.93
CA PRO A 178 0.58 -14.10 11.58
C PRO A 178 0.37 -14.32 13.08
N PRO A 179 1.13 -15.20 13.74
CA PRO A 179 1.04 -15.34 15.18
C PRO A 179 1.40 -14.01 15.85
N GLY A 180 0.43 -13.40 16.50
CA GLY A 180 0.55 -12.14 17.22
C GLY A 180 -0.75 -11.84 17.97
N PRO A 181 -0.70 -11.14 19.11
CA PRO A 181 -1.92 -10.76 19.81
C PRO A 181 -2.71 -9.78 18.94
N ASP A 182 -3.99 -10.10 18.67
CA ASP A 182 -4.97 -9.17 18.10
C ASP A 182 -5.35 -8.15 19.18
N ILE A 183 -4.49 -7.16 19.38
CA ILE A 183 -4.74 -6.08 20.33
C ILE A 183 -5.57 -5.01 19.62
N PRO A 184 -6.78 -4.68 20.12
CA PRO A 184 -7.55 -3.55 19.62
C PRO A 184 -6.74 -2.26 19.75
N SER A 185 -6.85 -1.35 18.77
CA SER A 185 -6.20 -0.03 18.81
C SER A 185 -6.55 0.79 20.06
N ASP A 186 -7.62 0.42 20.77
CA ASP A 186 -8.17 1.14 21.92
C ASP A 186 -7.65 0.60 23.27
N ALA A 187 -6.82 -0.44 23.26
CA ALA A 187 -6.23 -1.00 24.47
C ALA A 187 -4.92 -0.28 24.82
N TYR A 188 -4.99 1.02 25.07
CA TYR A 188 -4.03 1.67 25.95
C TYR A 188 -4.59 1.64 27.37
N ASP A 189 -3.86 0.96 28.25
CA ASP A 189 -4.11 0.93 29.68
C ASP A 189 -3.86 2.34 30.25
N ASP A 190 -4.92 3.02 30.67
CA ASP A 190 -4.83 4.19 31.54
C ASP A 190 -4.34 3.71 32.92
N GLY A 191 -3.02 3.54 33.09
CA GLY A 191 -2.49 2.91 34.30
C GLY A 191 -1.00 3.05 34.56
N LEU A 192 -0.62 4.18 35.19
CA LEU A 192 0.59 4.52 35.97
C LEU A 192 1.89 4.87 35.24
#